data_AF-A0A451BFC7-F1
#
_entry.id   AF-A0A451BFC7-F1
#
_cell.length_a   1.000
_cell.length_b   1.000
_cell.length_c   1.000
_cell.angle_alpha   90.00
_cell.angle_beta   90.00
_cell.angle_gamma   90.00
#
_symmetry.space_group_name_H-M   'P 1'
#
loop_
_entity.id
_entity.type
_entity.pdbx_description
1 polymer ?
#
loop_
_entity_poly.entity_id
_entity_poly.type
_entity_poly.pdbx_seq_one_letter_code
_entity_poly.pdbx_strand_id
1 'polypeptide(L)'
;MQEGRLFGSPNDRYNDRLKAFSDRFYHPLLQKPYPLDPVRQGIATIFPETRLQFLTLNSCWEIDQFHRTRASIHPDAQARLIAEADRQIDQAIKNTDVKPEEYLRIGVWHHPVADGERGIRNREFLGNLQTSRVRVCLTGDVHEMRRDLIDYWHDSRMHVIGAGSFGAKGPDLSEGSLRLYNLLEIARDFSNIRVHTRQQPKPHGAWKGWNEWPMPDGSEGGLPYFDIDLTQKNR
;
A
#
# COMPACT_ATOMS: atom_id res chain seq x y z
N MET A 1 2.68 -46.14 8.11
CA MET A 1 2.45 -45.29 6.93
C MET A 1 3.05 -43.94 7.24
N GLN A 2 4.23 -43.66 6.71
CA GLN A 2 4.98 -42.44 6.97
C GLN A 2 5.20 -41.72 5.64
N GLU A 3 4.76 -40.47 5.62
CA GLU A 3 5.25 -39.29 4.90
C GLU A 3 5.56 -39.34 3.40
N GLY A 4 4.97 -38.36 2.70
CA GLY A 4 5.36 -37.92 1.37
C GLY A 4 5.04 -36.43 1.18
N ARG A 5 5.61 -35.56 2.01
CA ARG A 5 5.66 -34.11 1.75
C ARG A 5 6.73 -33.85 0.69
N LEU A 6 6.31 -33.73 -0.57
CA LEU A 6 7.12 -33.12 -1.62
C LEU A 6 6.89 -31.60 -1.59
N PHE A 7 7.64 -30.89 -0.76
CA PHE A 7 7.90 -29.48 -1.00
C PHE A 7 9.16 -29.40 -1.85
N GLY A 8 8.98 -29.15 -3.16
CA GLY A 8 10.11 -28.85 -4.04
C GLY A 8 10.88 -27.66 -3.50
N SER A 9 12.22 -27.73 -3.54
CA SER A 9 13.08 -26.57 -3.29
C SER A 9 12.61 -25.40 -4.17
N PRO A 10 12.67 -24.14 -3.69
CA PRO A 10 12.47 -22.99 -4.56
C PRO A 10 13.41 -23.18 -5.76
N ASN A 11 12.84 -23.43 -6.94
CA ASN A 11 13.62 -23.45 -8.17
C ASN A 11 14.33 -22.09 -8.22
N ASP A 12 15.64 -22.03 -8.42
CA ASP A 12 16.38 -20.76 -8.59
C ASP A 12 15.71 -19.86 -9.65
N ARG A 13 15.03 -20.47 -10.62
CA ARG A 13 14.21 -19.81 -11.64
C ARG A 13 12.95 -19.08 -11.14
N TYR A 14 12.39 -19.45 -9.99
CA TYR A 14 11.18 -18.79 -9.48
C TYR A 14 11.48 -17.35 -9.06
N ASN A 15 12.63 -17.13 -8.42
CA ASN A 15 13.08 -15.80 -8.01
C ASN A 15 13.37 -14.88 -9.21
N ASP A 16 13.76 -15.47 -10.35
CA ASP A 16 13.98 -14.74 -11.60
C ASP A 16 12.71 -14.19 -12.24
N ARG A 17 11.49 -14.53 -11.76
CA ARG A 17 10.23 -14.01 -12.32
C ARG A 17 10.16 -12.48 -12.31
N LEU A 18 10.82 -11.83 -11.35
CA LEU A 18 10.90 -10.37 -11.25
C LEU A 18 12.15 -9.77 -11.90
N LYS A 19 13.00 -10.59 -12.54
CA LYS A 19 14.23 -10.11 -13.19
C LYS A 19 13.95 -9.09 -14.29
N ALA A 20 12.94 -9.32 -15.11
CA ALA A 20 12.54 -8.36 -16.15
C ALA A 20 12.09 -7.03 -15.54
N PHE A 21 11.33 -7.05 -14.45
CA PHE A 21 10.93 -5.85 -13.71
C PHE A 21 12.14 -5.12 -13.10
N SER A 22 13.04 -5.87 -12.45
CA SER A 22 14.30 -5.36 -11.90
C SER A 22 15.11 -4.64 -12.97
N ASP A 23 15.40 -5.33 -14.07
CA ASP A 23 16.38 -4.87 -15.05
C ASP A 23 15.82 -3.81 -16.00
N ARG A 24 14.53 -3.90 -16.37
CA ARG A 24 13.94 -3.06 -17.43
C ARG A 24 13.10 -1.91 -16.90
N PHE A 25 12.69 -1.92 -15.64
CA PHE A 25 11.87 -0.86 -15.06
C PHE A 25 12.50 -0.26 -13.81
N TYR A 26 12.78 -1.07 -12.79
CA TYR A 26 13.22 -0.56 -11.49
C TYR A 26 14.64 0.01 -11.53
N HIS A 27 15.59 -0.71 -12.15
CA HIS A 27 16.99 -0.27 -12.25
C HIS A 27 17.16 0.99 -13.10
N PRO A 28 16.53 1.15 -14.29
CA PRO A 28 16.58 2.41 -15.02
C PRO A 28 16.04 3.61 -14.23
N LEU A 29 15.01 3.40 -13.40
CA LEU A 29 14.37 4.48 -12.63
C LEU A 29 15.16 4.87 -11.37
N LEU A 30 15.65 3.88 -10.61
CA LEU A 30 16.27 4.09 -9.29
C LEU A 30 17.77 3.83 -9.25
N GLN A 31 18.36 3.50 -10.39
CA GLN A 31 19.79 3.22 -10.57
C GLN A 31 20.32 2.10 -9.64
N LYS A 32 19.44 1.15 -9.27
CA LYS A 32 19.76 -0.02 -8.45
C LYS A 32 18.80 -1.17 -8.79
N PRO A 33 19.25 -2.44 -8.80
CA PRO A 33 18.39 -3.57 -9.12
C PRO A 33 17.30 -3.76 -8.04
N TYR A 34 16.14 -4.26 -8.46
CA TYR A 34 15.13 -4.73 -7.51
C TYR A 34 15.55 -6.10 -6.96
N PRO A 35 15.43 -6.35 -5.64
CA PRO A 35 15.83 -7.62 -5.05
C PRO A 35 14.98 -8.79 -5.58
N LEU A 36 15.65 -9.82 -6.13
CA LEU A 36 15.00 -11.04 -6.60
C LEU A 36 14.68 -12.04 -5.48
N ASP A 37 15.48 -12.00 -4.41
CA ASP A 37 15.22 -12.76 -3.18
C ASP A 37 13.97 -12.21 -2.48
N PRO A 38 12.89 -13.02 -2.32
CA PRO A 38 11.66 -12.62 -1.64
C PRO A 38 11.88 -11.99 -0.26
N VAL A 39 12.86 -12.47 0.52
CA VAL A 39 13.18 -11.95 1.87
C VAL A 39 13.64 -10.49 1.83
N ARG A 40 14.07 -10.00 0.67
CA ARG A 40 14.55 -8.62 0.47
C ARG A 40 13.52 -7.73 -0.23
N GLN A 41 12.32 -8.23 -0.53
CA GLN A 41 11.27 -7.50 -1.27
C GLN A 41 10.39 -6.60 -0.40
N GLY A 42 10.94 -6.11 0.71
CA GLY A 42 10.42 -5.01 1.50
C GLY A 42 11.45 -3.87 1.50
N ILE A 43 11.02 -2.65 1.16
CA ILE A 43 11.91 -1.48 1.08
C ILE A 43 11.34 -0.35 1.92
N ALA A 44 12.13 0.10 2.92
CA ALA A 44 11.84 1.28 3.72
C ALA A 44 12.51 2.50 3.09
N THR A 45 11.75 3.60 3.01
CA THR A 45 12.24 4.90 2.55
C THR A 45 11.83 5.97 3.55
N ILE A 46 12.79 6.69 4.11
CA ILE A 46 12.58 7.75 5.11
C ILE A 46 12.77 9.14 4.48
N PHE A 47 11.97 10.09 4.94
CA PHE A 47 12.05 11.52 4.61
C PHE A 47 12.12 12.32 5.93
N PRO A 48 13.32 12.53 6.50
CA PRO A 48 13.49 13.15 7.80
C PRO A 48 12.90 14.57 7.91
N GLU A 49 12.95 15.34 6.83
CA GLU A 49 12.51 16.74 6.79
C GLU A 49 11.00 16.87 6.95
N THR A 50 10.26 15.88 6.45
CA THR A 50 8.81 15.80 6.56
C THR A 50 8.35 14.82 7.62
N ARG A 51 9.28 14.10 8.27
CA ARG A 51 9.02 13.03 9.24
C ARG A 51 8.11 11.93 8.71
N LEU A 52 8.19 11.65 7.41
CA LEU A 52 7.46 10.57 6.76
C LEU A 52 8.37 9.36 6.57
N GLN A 53 7.79 8.17 6.69
CA GLN A 53 8.47 6.92 6.32
C GLN A 53 7.52 6.00 5.57
N PHE A 54 7.96 5.50 4.43
CA PHE A 54 7.22 4.55 3.60
C PHE A 54 7.78 3.15 3.77
N LEU A 55 6.90 2.20 4.08
CA LEU A 55 7.20 0.77 4.18
C LEU A 55 6.56 0.08 2.97
N THR A 56 7.33 -0.11 1.90
CA THR A 56 6.84 -0.70 0.66
C THR A 56 7.05 -2.21 0.66
N LEU A 57 6.02 -2.98 0.32
CA LEU A 57 6.02 -4.44 0.35
C LEU A 57 5.61 -5.03 -1.01
N ASN A 58 6.26 -6.12 -1.40
CA ASN A 58 5.82 -6.91 -2.53
C ASN A 58 4.64 -7.82 -2.18
N SER A 59 3.46 -7.47 -2.70
CA SER A 59 2.25 -8.29 -2.56
C SER A 59 2.08 -9.38 -3.63
N CYS A 60 2.98 -9.46 -4.62
CA CYS A 60 2.93 -10.45 -5.70
C CYS A 60 3.94 -11.60 -5.54
N TRP A 61 4.52 -11.79 -4.35
CA TRP A 61 5.64 -12.72 -4.21
C TRP A 61 5.24 -14.20 -4.43
N GLU A 62 3.98 -14.59 -4.29
CA GLU A 62 3.49 -15.93 -4.68
C GLU A 62 2.75 -15.95 -6.02
N ILE A 63 2.68 -14.81 -6.72
CA ILE A 63 1.99 -14.70 -8.00
C ILE A 63 2.90 -15.15 -9.13
N ASP A 64 2.40 -16.08 -9.93
CA ASP A 64 3.04 -16.56 -11.15
C ASP A 64 1.99 -16.87 -12.24
N GLN A 65 2.45 -17.40 -13.38
CA GLN A 65 1.58 -17.70 -14.52
C GLN A 65 0.48 -18.74 -14.22
N PHE A 66 0.71 -19.64 -13.26
CA PHE A 66 -0.19 -20.69 -12.80
C PHE A 66 -1.00 -20.26 -11.56
N HIS A 67 -0.47 -19.34 -10.75
CA HIS A 67 -1.05 -18.92 -9.47
C HIS A 67 -1.32 -17.42 -9.43
N ARG A 68 -2.18 -16.95 -10.34
CA ARG A 68 -2.41 -15.51 -10.56
C ARG A 68 -3.12 -14.77 -9.42
N THR A 69 -3.76 -15.50 -8.50
CA THR A 69 -4.56 -14.95 -7.40
C THR A 69 -3.93 -15.16 -6.01
N ARG A 70 -2.67 -15.62 -5.95
CA ARG A 70 -1.95 -15.81 -4.69
C ARG A 70 -1.28 -14.52 -4.22
N ALA A 71 -2.07 -13.46 -4.04
CA ALA A 71 -1.58 -12.24 -3.42
C ALA A 71 -1.29 -12.48 -1.93
N SER A 72 -0.09 -12.13 -1.48
CA SER A 72 0.36 -12.30 -0.09
C SER A 72 1.61 -11.47 0.18
N ILE A 73 2.06 -11.44 1.43
CA ILE A 73 3.28 -10.72 1.84
C ILE A 73 4.25 -11.74 2.44
N HIS A 74 5.52 -11.71 2.02
CA HIS A 74 6.52 -12.63 2.55
C HIS A 74 6.84 -12.27 4.02
N PRO A 75 6.65 -13.17 4.99
CA PRO A 75 6.80 -12.84 6.42
C PRO A 75 8.19 -12.29 6.77
N ASP A 76 9.26 -12.94 6.28
CA ASP A 76 10.62 -12.49 6.57
C ASP A 76 10.96 -11.14 5.90
N ALA A 77 10.34 -10.84 4.75
CA ALA A 77 10.52 -9.55 4.09
C ALA A 77 9.88 -8.43 4.92
N GLN A 78 8.71 -8.70 5.51
CA GLN A 78 8.08 -7.78 6.44
C GLN A 78 8.93 -7.58 7.70
N ALA A 79 9.39 -8.65 8.34
CA ALA A 79 10.20 -8.54 9.56
C ALA A 79 11.49 -7.74 9.30
N ARG A 80 12.18 -8.04 8.19
CA ARG A 80 13.36 -7.30 7.73
C ARG A 80 13.06 -5.84 7.45
N LEU A 81 11.93 -5.55 6.78
CA LEU A 81 11.49 -4.19 6.47
C LEU A 81 11.28 -3.36 7.73
N ILE A 82 10.60 -3.92 8.75
CA ILE A 82 10.34 -3.25 10.01
C ILE A 82 11.67 -2.93 10.72
N ALA A 83 12.58 -3.90 10.80
CA ALA A 83 13.89 -3.68 11.42
C ALA A 83 14.74 -2.63 10.67
N GLU A 84 14.66 -2.59 9.34
CA GLU A 84 15.27 -1.52 8.53
C GLU A 84 14.63 -0.17 8.82
N ALA A 85 13.30 -0.11 8.89
CA ALA A 85 12.56 1.11 9.17
C ALA A 85 12.86 1.68 10.55
N ASP A 86 13.01 0.83 11.57
CA ASP A 86 13.45 1.24 12.90
C ASP A 86 14.87 1.84 12.86
N ARG A 87 15.82 1.14 12.21
CA ARG A 87 17.21 1.62 12.07
C ARG A 87 17.30 2.97 11.34
N GLN A 88 16.50 3.17 10.29
CA GLN A 88 16.46 4.44 9.56
C GLN A 88 16.02 5.59 10.46
N ILE A 89 15.01 5.38 11.30
CA ILE A 89 14.55 6.39 12.25
C ILE A 89 15.62 6.64 13.31
N ASP A 90 16.17 5.60 13.94
CA ASP A 90 17.21 5.73 14.97
C ASP A 90 18.40 6.55 14.47
N GLN A 91 18.81 6.31 13.22
CA GLN A 91 19.89 7.07 12.60
C GLN A 91 19.50 8.51 12.27
N ALA A 92 18.26 8.76 11.84
CA ALA A 92 17.76 10.09 11.47
C ALA A 92 17.55 11.00 12.68
N ILE A 93 17.16 10.45 13.84
CA ILE A 93 16.94 11.23 15.05
C ILE A 93 18.20 11.40 15.91
N LYS A 94 19.29 10.74 15.54
CA LYS A 94 20.55 10.81 16.29
C LYS A 94 21.00 12.26 16.44
N ASN A 95 21.21 12.69 17.69
CA ASN A 95 21.57 14.08 18.06
C ASN A 95 20.47 15.11 17.75
N THR A 96 19.20 14.70 17.76
CA THR A 96 18.03 15.58 17.66
C THR A 96 17.09 15.34 18.85
N ASP A 97 16.17 16.28 19.11
CA ASP A 97 15.11 16.08 20.11
C ASP A 97 13.89 15.31 19.55
N VAL A 98 13.95 14.90 18.28
CA VAL A 98 12.86 14.18 17.61
C VAL A 98 12.77 12.76 18.15
N LYS A 99 11.57 12.34 18.52
CA LYS A 99 11.32 10.97 19.00
C LYS A 99 10.86 10.05 17.86
N PRO A 100 11.11 8.73 17.95
CA PRO A 100 10.66 7.78 16.93
C PRO A 100 9.16 7.84 16.62
N GLU A 101 8.32 8.19 17.59
CA GLU A 101 6.86 8.32 17.46
C GLU A 101 6.40 9.57 16.71
N GLU A 102 7.29 10.54 16.50
CA GLU A 102 7.00 11.73 15.72
C GLU A 102 7.10 11.48 14.21
N TYR A 103 7.47 10.27 13.77
CA TYR A 103 7.40 9.86 12.37
C TYR A 103 6.06 9.22 12.04
N LEU A 104 5.46 9.63 10.93
CA LEU A 104 4.31 8.92 10.35
C LEU A 104 4.80 7.81 9.42
N ARG A 105 4.51 6.55 9.80
CA ARG A 105 4.74 5.37 8.97
C ARG A 105 3.55 5.06 8.07
N ILE A 106 3.82 4.93 6.79
CA ILE A 106 2.86 4.63 5.73
C ILE A 106 3.21 3.29 5.08
N GLY A 107 2.33 2.30 5.18
CA GLY A 107 2.48 1.03 4.49
C GLY A 107 2.08 1.16 3.01
N VAL A 108 2.77 0.47 2.10
CA VAL A 108 2.43 0.50 0.68
C VAL A 108 2.55 -0.90 0.08
N TRP A 109 1.50 -1.37 -0.59
CA TRP A 109 1.54 -2.58 -1.41
C TRP A 109 0.50 -2.48 -2.53
N HIS A 110 0.41 -3.48 -3.40
CA HIS A 110 -0.46 -3.42 -4.58
C HIS A 110 -1.83 -4.06 -4.34
N HIS A 111 -1.90 -5.32 -3.94
CA HIS A 111 -3.18 -6.03 -3.88
C HIS A 111 -4.05 -5.56 -2.69
N PRO A 112 -5.37 -5.41 -2.86
CA PRO A 112 -6.26 -5.06 -1.76
C PRO A 112 -6.30 -6.17 -0.72
N VAL A 113 -6.79 -5.86 0.47
CA VAL A 113 -6.97 -6.81 1.57
C VAL A 113 -8.43 -7.28 1.68
N ALA A 114 -9.39 -6.48 1.21
CA ALA A 114 -10.83 -6.78 1.31
C ALA A 114 -11.45 -7.40 0.03
N ASP A 115 -10.65 -7.73 -0.98
CA ASP A 115 -11.15 -8.41 -2.18
C ASP A 115 -11.01 -9.94 -2.02
N GLY A 116 -12.11 -10.68 -2.20
CA GLY A 116 -12.15 -12.13 -2.02
C GLY A 116 -11.48 -12.95 -3.13
N GLU A 117 -11.36 -12.38 -4.34
CA GLU A 117 -10.82 -13.07 -5.50
C GLU A 117 -9.35 -12.72 -5.76
N ARG A 118 -9.00 -11.44 -5.66
CA ARG A 118 -7.67 -10.89 -5.99
C ARG A 118 -6.92 -10.35 -4.78
N GLY A 119 -7.59 -10.24 -3.64
CA GLY A 119 -7.00 -9.69 -2.43
C GLY A 119 -6.13 -10.65 -1.64
N ILE A 120 -5.40 -10.08 -0.69
CA ILE A 120 -4.51 -10.80 0.22
C ILE A 120 -5.35 -11.57 1.24
N ARG A 121 -5.32 -12.92 1.15
CA ARG A 121 -6.12 -13.81 2.02
C ARG A 121 -5.62 -13.87 3.46
N ASN A 122 -4.30 -13.98 3.66
CA ASN A 122 -3.72 -13.97 4.99
C ASN A 122 -3.45 -12.52 5.43
N ARG A 123 -4.17 -12.08 6.47
CA ARG A 123 -4.15 -10.70 6.98
C ARG A 123 -3.27 -10.52 8.23
N GLU A 124 -2.57 -11.57 8.69
CA GLU A 124 -1.72 -11.53 9.90
C GLU A 124 -0.63 -10.46 9.82
N PHE A 125 -0.11 -10.20 8.61
CA PHE A 125 0.89 -9.16 8.38
C PHE A 125 0.39 -7.77 8.81
N LEU A 126 -0.92 -7.50 8.79
CA LEU A 126 -1.48 -6.22 9.24
C LEU A 126 -1.23 -5.99 10.73
N GLY A 127 -1.31 -7.04 11.56
CA GLY A 127 -1.03 -6.95 12.99
C GLY A 127 0.43 -6.55 13.27
N ASN A 128 1.36 -7.05 12.46
CA ASN A 128 2.77 -6.66 12.54
C ASN A 128 2.98 -5.19 12.13
N LEU A 129 2.31 -4.72 11.07
CA LEU A 129 2.36 -3.31 10.66
C LEU A 129 1.77 -2.38 11.74
N GLN A 130 0.61 -2.75 12.30
CA GLN A 130 -0.01 -2.02 13.40
C GLN A 130 0.91 -1.92 14.62
N THR A 131 1.49 -3.05 15.05
CA THR A 131 2.44 -3.08 16.18
C THR A 131 3.68 -2.23 15.90
N SER A 132 4.06 -2.12 14.62
CA SER A 132 5.17 -1.29 14.16
C SER A 132 4.78 0.17 13.91
N ARG A 133 3.63 0.62 14.41
CA ARG A 133 3.13 2.01 14.36
C ARG A 133 2.82 2.52 12.95
N VAL A 134 2.55 1.62 12.01
CA VAL A 134 1.97 2.00 10.71
C VAL A 134 0.51 2.39 10.93
N ARG A 135 0.18 3.65 10.60
CA ARG A 135 -1.18 4.20 10.82
C ARG A 135 -2.02 4.28 9.56
N VAL A 136 -1.37 4.32 8.40
CA VAL A 136 -2.02 4.49 7.10
C VAL A 136 -1.35 3.57 6.10
N CYS A 137 -2.14 2.94 5.26
CA CYS A 137 -1.65 2.05 4.21
C CYS A 137 -2.22 2.47 2.86
N LEU A 138 -1.42 2.33 1.80
CA LEU A 138 -1.81 2.60 0.43
C LEU A 138 -1.81 1.28 -0.35
N THR A 139 -2.94 0.98 -0.98
CA THR A 139 -3.15 -0.21 -1.80
C THR A 139 -3.59 0.17 -3.21
N GLY A 140 -3.45 -0.74 -4.16
CA GLY A 140 -3.95 -0.61 -5.53
C GLY A 140 -4.98 -1.70 -5.86
N ASP A 141 -5.06 -2.05 -7.15
CA ASP A 141 -5.94 -3.11 -7.69
C ASP A 141 -7.42 -2.93 -7.28
N VAL A 142 -7.82 -1.68 -7.05
CA VAL A 142 -9.22 -1.26 -6.93
C VAL A 142 -9.72 -0.88 -8.33
N HIS A 143 -10.31 -1.86 -9.03
CA HIS A 143 -10.81 -1.71 -10.41
C HIS A 143 -12.26 -1.19 -10.47
N GLU A 144 -12.92 -0.98 -9.33
CA GLU A 144 -14.30 -0.51 -9.24
C GLU A 144 -14.46 0.60 -8.19
N MET A 145 -15.36 1.54 -8.47
CA MET A 145 -15.69 2.64 -7.58
C MET A 145 -16.61 2.19 -6.46
N ARG A 146 -16.05 1.77 -5.34
CA ARG A 146 -16.80 1.53 -4.11
C ARG A 146 -16.12 2.23 -2.94
N ARG A 147 -16.92 2.90 -2.11
CA ARG A 147 -16.45 3.52 -0.86
C ARG A 147 -15.72 2.48 0.00
N ASP A 148 -16.29 1.27 0.09
CA ASP A 148 -15.74 0.09 0.77
C ASP A 148 -14.50 -0.52 0.10
N LEU A 149 -13.90 0.12 -0.91
CA LEU A 149 -12.61 -0.25 -1.47
C LEU A 149 -11.57 0.88 -1.36
N ILE A 150 -12.00 2.11 -1.06
CA ILE A 150 -11.12 3.28 -0.97
C ILE A 150 -10.75 3.60 0.48
N ASP A 151 -11.61 3.33 1.45
CA ASP A 151 -11.26 3.31 2.88
C ASP A 151 -12.10 2.25 3.58
N TYR A 152 -11.54 1.04 3.68
CA TYR A 152 -12.36 -0.16 3.91
C TYR A 152 -11.92 -0.98 5.10
N TRP A 153 -10.77 -0.65 5.66
CA TRP A 153 -10.27 -1.30 6.86
C TRP A 153 -9.97 -0.24 7.90
N HIS A 154 -10.86 -0.21 8.89
CA HIS A 154 -10.81 0.66 10.04
C HIS A 154 -10.74 -0.19 11.30
N ASP A 155 -9.55 -0.72 11.60
CA ASP A 155 -9.23 -0.90 13.01
C ASP A 155 -8.77 0.48 13.49
N SER A 156 -9.18 0.90 14.67
CA SER A 156 -8.80 2.15 15.35
C SER A 156 -7.30 2.49 15.38
N ARG A 157 -6.44 1.59 14.90
CA ARG A 157 -4.98 1.72 14.84
C ARG A 157 -4.41 1.91 13.42
N MET A 158 -5.16 1.59 12.36
CA MET A 158 -4.64 1.63 10.98
C MET A 158 -5.73 1.75 9.92
N HIS A 159 -5.57 2.73 9.02
CA HIS A 159 -6.43 2.98 7.86
C HIS A 159 -5.83 2.42 6.58
N VAL A 160 -6.66 1.92 5.66
CA VAL A 160 -6.20 1.37 4.37
C VAL A 160 -6.90 2.10 3.22
N ILE A 161 -6.11 2.89 2.49
CA ILE A 161 -6.56 3.67 1.35
C ILE A 161 -6.33 2.90 0.06
N GLY A 162 -7.40 2.60 -0.67
CA GLY A 162 -7.34 2.02 -2.01
C GLY A 162 -7.18 3.09 -3.09
N ALA A 163 -6.16 2.95 -3.94
CA ALA A 163 -5.97 3.77 -5.12
C ALA A 163 -6.56 3.04 -6.34
N GLY A 164 -7.40 3.76 -7.09
CA GLY A 164 -7.96 3.24 -8.34
C GLY A 164 -7.00 3.33 -9.52
N SER A 165 -7.56 3.15 -10.71
CA SER A 165 -6.81 2.88 -11.95
C SER A 165 -6.31 4.14 -12.69
N PHE A 166 -5.31 4.86 -12.17
CA PHE A 166 -4.79 6.11 -12.77
C PHE A 166 -4.46 6.00 -14.27
N GLY A 167 -3.80 4.91 -14.67
CA GLY A 167 -3.27 4.72 -16.02
C GLY A 167 -3.76 3.46 -16.73
N ALA A 168 -4.83 2.80 -16.25
CA ALA A 168 -5.32 1.58 -16.89
C ALA A 168 -5.75 1.86 -18.34
N LYS A 169 -5.41 0.91 -19.22
CA LYS A 169 -5.82 0.96 -20.62
C LYS A 169 -7.29 0.59 -20.72
N GLY A 170 -7.96 1.06 -21.78
CA GLY A 170 -9.39 0.80 -22.01
C GLY A 170 -9.84 -0.66 -21.81
N PRO A 171 -9.07 -1.67 -22.29
CA PRO A 171 -9.43 -3.08 -22.07
C PRO A 171 -9.23 -3.59 -20.64
N ASP A 172 -8.42 -2.91 -19.83
CA ASP A 172 -8.15 -3.28 -18.42
C ASP A 172 -9.11 -2.58 -17.45
N LEU A 173 -9.92 -1.63 -17.95
CA LEU A 173 -11.02 -1.01 -17.25
C LEU A 173 -12.28 -1.85 -17.48
N SER A 174 -13.02 -2.17 -16.42
CA SER A 174 -14.39 -2.64 -16.60
C SER A 174 -15.22 -1.57 -17.32
N GLU A 175 -16.26 -1.99 -18.04
CA GLU A 175 -17.13 -1.08 -18.78
C GLU A 175 -17.71 -0.02 -17.82
N GLY A 176 -17.38 1.26 -18.04
CA GLY A 176 -17.76 2.37 -17.15
C GLY A 176 -16.75 2.75 -16.06
N SER A 177 -15.61 2.06 -15.95
CA SER A 177 -14.59 2.38 -14.94
C SER A 177 -13.77 3.62 -15.28
N LEU A 178 -13.64 4.48 -14.28
CA LEU A 178 -12.98 5.78 -14.39
C LEU A 178 -11.51 5.64 -14.01
N ARG A 179 -10.64 6.46 -14.61
CA ARG A 179 -9.27 6.56 -14.10
C ARG A 179 -9.27 7.39 -12.83
N LEU A 180 -8.48 6.97 -11.86
CA LEU A 180 -8.55 7.50 -10.50
C LEU A 180 -7.17 7.67 -9.90
N TYR A 181 -7.04 8.69 -9.07
CA TYR A 181 -5.96 8.76 -8.10
C TYR A 181 -6.44 9.45 -6.83
N ASN A 182 -5.70 9.21 -5.76
CA ASN A 182 -5.88 9.93 -4.51
C ASN A 182 -4.73 10.93 -4.34
N LEU A 183 -5.07 12.13 -3.88
CA LEU A 183 -4.10 13.10 -3.38
C LEU A 183 -4.25 13.17 -1.86
N LEU A 184 -3.19 12.83 -1.14
CA LEU A 184 -3.18 12.88 0.32
C LEU A 184 -2.62 14.23 0.76
N GLU A 185 -3.42 14.97 1.51
CA GLU A 185 -3.03 16.18 2.21
C GLU A 185 -2.87 15.84 3.69
N ILE A 186 -1.64 15.88 4.18
CA ILE A 186 -1.28 15.41 5.53
C ILE A 186 -0.98 16.61 6.40
N ALA A 187 -1.68 16.74 7.54
CA ALA A 187 -1.38 17.78 8.53
C ALA A 187 0.04 17.57 9.09
N ARG A 188 0.79 18.67 9.31
CA ARG A 188 2.21 18.58 9.74
C ARG A 188 2.41 17.96 11.12
N ASP A 189 1.39 18.01 11.97
CA ASP A 189 1.35 17.35 13.28
C ASP A 189 0.85 15.90 13.21
N PHE A 190 0.52 15.42 12.01
CA PHE A 190 -0.04 14.10 11.74
C PHE A 190 -1.30 13.78 12.54
N SER A 191 -2.10 14.81 12.85
CA SER A 191 -3.41 14.69 13.46
C SER A 191 -4.47 14.24 12.46
N ASN A 192 -4.34 14.66 11.20
CA ASN A 192 -5.35 14.43 10.18
C ASN A 192 -4.72 14.21 8.80
N ILE A 193 -5.39 13.39 7.98
CA ILE A 193 -5.13 13.27 6.55
C ILE A 193 -6.44 13.49 5.80
N ARG A 194 -6.43 14.45 4.88
CA ARG A 194 -7.49 14.59 3.88
C ARG A 194 -7.13 13.82 2.64
N VAL A 195 -7.99 12.89 2.24
CA VAL A 195 -7.83 12.06 1.05
C VAL A 195 -8.73 12.60 -0.05
N HIS A 196 -8.14 13.34 -0.98
CA HIS A 196 -8.84 13.86 -2.15
C HIS A 196 -8.93 12.79 -3.24
N THR A 197 -10.13 12.32 -3.55
CA THR A 197 -10.36 11.40 -4.67
C THR A 197 -10.57 12.20 -5.96
N ARG A 198 -9.80 11.86 -7.00
CA ARG A 198 -9.88 12.48 -8.33
C ARG A 198 -10.19 11.43 -9.36
N GLN A 199 -11.04 11.81 -10.31
CA GLN A 199 -11.50 10.95 -11.40
C GLN A 199 -11.28 11.62 -12.75
N GLN A 200 -11.04 10.81 -13.77
CA GLN A 200 -11.10 11.19 -15.17
C GLN A 200 -12.20 10.36 -15.85
N PRO A 201 -13.41 10.91 -16.01
CA PRO A 201 -14.55 10.13 -16.50
C PRO A 201 -14.49 9.75 -17.97
N LYS A 202 -13.72 10.51 -18.76
CA LYS A 202 -13.54 10.30 -20.19
C LYS A 202 -12.04 10.19 -20.47
N PRO A 203 -11.55 9.26 -21.32
CA PRO A 203 -10.11 9.02 -21.54
C PRO A 203 -9.26 10.26 -21.89
N HIS A 204 -9.87 11.30 -22.46
CA HIS A 204 -9.23 12.57 -22.83
C HIS A 204 -9.86 13.79 -22.14
N GLY A 205 -10.72 13.57 -21.14
CA GLY A 205 -11.38 14.62 -20.39
C GLY A 205 -10.50 15.20 -19.29
N ALA A 206 -10.91 16.34 -18.72
CA ALA A 206 -10.26 16.91 -17.55
C ALA A 206 -10.46 16.00 -16.31
N TRP A 207 -9.46 16.01 -15.43
CA TRP A 207 -9.58 15.44 -14.10
C TRP A 207 -10.51 16.32 -13.25
N LYS A 208 -11.37 15.70 -12.46
CA LYS A 208 -12.27 16.38 -11.53
C LYS A 208 -12.38 15.62 -10.20
N GLY A 209 -12.98 16.26 -9.20
CA GLY A 209 -13.33 15.60 -7.95
C GLY A 209 -14.30 14.43 -8.15
N TRP A 210 -14.12 13.35 -7.39
CA TRP A 210 -15.12 12.29 -7.27
C TRP A 210 -16.06 12.60 -6.11
N ASN A 211 -17.13 13.36 -6.41
CA ASN A 211 -18.06 13.93 -5.45
C ASN A 211 -19.06 12.91 -4.88
N GLU A 212 -18.56 11.78 -4.40
CA GLU A 212 -19.38 10.69 -3.87
C GLU A 212 -19.11 10.41 -2.40
N TRP A 213 -18.28 11.18 -1.70
CA TRP A 213 -18.12 11.03 -0.25
C TRP A 213 -19.26 11.75 0.49
N PRO A 214 -19.81 11.18 1.57
CA PRO A 214 -20.93 11.81 2.28
C PRO A 214 -20.53 13.17 2.87
N MET A 215 -21.49 14.09 2.90
CA MET A 215 -21.33 15.37 3.59
C MET A 215 -21.26 15.13 5.11
N PRO A 216 -20.39 15.82 5.87
CA PRO A 216 -20.23 15.61 7.31
C PRO A 216 -21.50 15.87 8.13
N ASP A 217 -22.38 16.72 7.63
CA ASP A 217 -23.66 17.09 8.25
C ASP A 217 -24.84 16.20 7.79
N GLY A 218 -24.58 15.20 6.94
CA GLY A 218 -25.59 14.30 6.39
C GLY A 218 -26.49 14.92 5.33
N SER A 219 -26.19 16.13 4.84
CA SER A 219 -26.93 16.77 3.75
C SER A 219 -26.77 16.01 2.42
N GLU A 220 -27.72 16.24 1.50
CA GLU A 220 -27.66 15.69 0.14
C GLU A 220 -26.47 16.28 -0.65
N GLY A 221 -25.79 15.44 -1.42
CA GLY A 221 -24.62 15.79 -2.20
C GLY A 221 -23.42 14.90 -1.87
N GLY A 222 -22.26 15.23 -2.43
CA GLY A 222 -21.04 14.51 -2.09
C GLY A 222 -19.77 15.34 -2.26
N LEU A 223 -18.79 15.02 -1.42
CA LEU A 223 -17.48 15.64 -1.38
C LEU A 223 -16.49 14.88 -2.25
N PRO A 224 -15.49 15.57 -2.83
CA PRO A 224 -14.39 14.93 -3.54
C PRO A 224 -13.27 14.47 -2.61
N TYR A 225 -13.55 14.35 -1.31
CA TYR A 225 -12.60 13.95 -0.30
C TYR A 225 -13.30 13.36 0.93
N PHE A 226 -12.52 12.65 1.74
CA PHE A 226 -12.85 12.27 3.10
C PHE A 226 -11.65 12.54 4.02
N ASP A 227 -11.89 12.64 5.32
CA ASP A 227 -10.89 12.96 6.32
C ASP A 227 -10.63 11.74 7.22
N ILE A 228 -9.36 11.46 7.48
CA ILE A 228 -8.88 10.43 8.40
C ILE A 228 -8.33 11.14 9.64
N ASP A 229 -8.94 10.88 10.80
CA ASP A 229 -8.45 11.35 12.10
C ASP A 229 -7.44 10.35 12.67
N LEU A 230 -6.19 10.81 12.82
CA LEU A 230 -5.08 10.04 13.37
C LEU A 230 -4.79 10.39 14.85
N THR A 231 -5.57 11.30 15.45
CA THR A 231 -5.45 11.68 16.87
C THR A 231 -6.16 10.72 17.81
N GLN A 232 -7.05 9.86 17.28
CA GLN A 232 -7.73 8.84 18.05
C GLN A 232 -6.72 7.82 18.60
N LYS A 233 -6.12 8.16 19.74
CA LYS A 233 -5.46 7.22 20.62
C LYS A 233 -6.56 6.51 21.38
N ASN A 234 -6.87 5.28 21.01
CA ASN A 234 -7.87 4.54 21.76
C ASN A 234 -7.34 4.05 23.10
N ARG A 235 -8.24 4.20 24.08
CA ARG A 235 -8.24 3.61 25.42
C ARG A 235 -8.11 2.09 25.38
#